data_AF-A0A382L3D2-F1
#
_entry.id   AF-A0A382L3D2-F1
#
_cell.length_a   1.000
_cell.length_b   1.000
_cell.length_c   1.000
_cell.angle_alpha   90.00
_cell.angle_beta   90.00
_cell.angle_gamma   90.00
#
_symmetry.space_group_name_H-M   'P 1'
#
loop_
_entity.id
_entity.type
_entity.pdbx_description
1 polymer ?
#
loop_
_entity_poly.entity_id
_entity_poly.type
_entity_poly.pdbx_seq_one_letter_code
_entity_poly.pdbx_strand_id
1 'polypeptide(L)'
;MADTFPTAMGQCTLEIYGGNVTDIPEIVELIQSEADQLVQNFGGVITRPYSIYITSNMNDFYEKSKGPVPEWGIAVAKLNPDRAILKSPGIANISFTRMKEVIIHELNHIYMFRIPNYYSMPSWFKEGMAMAVSNEFSLLHKIEISKAYWQKQTIPLQRLQTMGTHTKGKIKLAYGESAAAIEALQYYYGEDTPLHILDAMRNGKEFIAAVESTINEEYIEFQINFEIYLEENYNWVFLLRST
;
A
#
# COMPACT_ATOMS: atom_id res chain seq x y z
N MET A 1 28.45 -6.95 -1.90
CA MET A 1 27.68 -7.89 -2.76
C MET A 1 26.25 -7.80 -2.28
N ALA A 2 25.26 -7.92 -3.17
CA ALA A 2 23.86 -7.99 -2.76
C ALA A 2 23.64 -9.31 -2.02
N ASP A 3 23.11 -9.27 -0.80
CA ASP A 3 22.83 -10.48 -0.05
C ASP A 3 21.42 -10.98 -0.40
N THR A 4 21.30 -12.31 -0.46
CA THR A 4 20.03 -12.98 -0.77
C THR A 4 19.67 -13.89 0.39
N PHE A 5 18.45 -13.77 0.88
CA PHE A 5 17.97 -14.50 2.03
C PHE A 5 16.52 -14.99 1.83
N PRO A 6 16.14 -16.10 2.48
CA PRO A 6 14.79 -16.64 2.41
C PRO A 6 13.78 -15.79 3.20
N THR A 7 12.56 -15.69 2.67
CA THR A 7 11.37 -15.15 3.34
C THR A 7 10.15 -16.03 3.03
N ALA A 8 9.02 -15.84 3.73
CA ALA A 8 7.78 -16.57 3.42
C ALA A 8 7.23 -16.30 2.02
N MET A 9 7.66 -15.23 1.33
CA MET A 9 7.21 -14.89 -0.03
C MET A 9 8.17 -15.36 -1.15
N GLY A 10 9.33 -15.91 -0.78
CA GLY A 10 10.38 -16.35 -1.70
C GLY A 10 11.77 -15.86 -1.30
N GLN A 11 12.75 -16.02 -2.18
CA GLN A 11 14.09 -15.45 -1.98
C GLN A 11 14.05 -13.94 -2.20
N CYS A 12 14.50 -13.17 -1.21
CA CYS A 12 14.65 -11.72 -1.30
C CYS A 12 16.11 -11.38 -1.53
N THR A 13 16.43 -10.62 -2.58
CA THR A 13 17.74 -9.98 -2.76
C THR A 13 17.66 -8.53 -2.30
N LEU A 14 18.42 -8.16 -1.28
CA LEU A 14 18.56 -6.77 -0.83
C LEU A 14 19.84 -6.18 -1.45
N GLU A 15 19.71 -5.01 -2.04
CA GLU A 15 20.83 -4.27 -2.61
C GLU A 15 20.78 -2.81 -2.15
N ILE A 16 21.78 -2.42 -1.36
CA ILE A 16 21.91 -1.06 -0.84
C ILE A 16 23.06 -0.35 -1.58
N TYR A 17 22.73 0.78 -2.22
CA TYR A 17 23.67 1.64 -2.95
C TYR A 17 24.50 0.89 -4.00
N GLY A 18 23.85 0.03 -4.78
CA GLY A 18 24.53 -0.80 -5.79
C GLY A 18 25.36 -1.94 -5.18
N GLY A 19 25.08 -2.34 -3.93
CA GLY A 19 25.82 -3.37 -3.20
C GLY A 19 27.12 -2.88 -2.55
N ASN A 20 27.31 -1.55 -2.48
CA ASN A 20 28.44 -0.89 -1.82
C ASN A 20 28.29 -0.83 -0.30
N VAL A 21 27.06 -0.96 0.20
CA VAL A 21 26.77 -1.08 1.63
C VAL A 21 26.36 -2.53 1.88
N THR A 22 27.03 -3.18 2.84
CA THR A 22 26.63 -4.49 3.35
C THR A 22 25.24 -4.38 3.96
N ASP A 23 24.46 -5.46 3.87
CA ASP A 23 23.11 -5.48 4.42
C ASP A 23 23.06 -5.02 5.87
N ILE A 24 22.06 -4.20 6.18
CA ILE A 24 21.78 -3.74 7.54
C ILE A 24 20.94 -4.84 8.19
N PRO A 25 21.43 -5.53 9.25
CA PRO A 25 20.71 -6.66 9.85
C PRO A 25 19.26 -6.32 10.24
N GLU A 26 19.05 -5.12 10.78
CA GLU A 26 17.71 -4.62 11.14
C GLU A 26 16.75 -4.56 9.94
N ILE A 27 17.25 -4.23 8.73
CA ILE A 27 16.42 -4.22 7.51
C ILE A 27 16.11 -5.65 7.06
N VAL A 28 17.08 -6.56 7.13
CA VAL A 28 16.87 -7.98 6.78
C VAL A 28 15.83 -8.61 7.70
N GLU A 29 15.97 -8.43 9.01
CA GLU A 29 15.02 -8.91 10.02
C GLU A 29 13.61 -8.31 9.80
N LEU A 30 13.53 -7.02 9.49
CA LEU A 30 12.26 -6.36 9.15
C LEU A 30 11.60 -7.02 7.94
N ILE A 31 12.34 -7.24 6.85
CA ILE A 31 11.81 -7.84 5.62
C ILE A 31 11.32 -9.27 5.87
N GLN A 32 12.07 -10.06 6.63
CA GLN A 32 11.70 -11.43 6.98
C GLN A 32 10.44 -11.45 7.85
N SER A 33 10.44 -10.68 8.93
CA SER A 33 9.30 -10.60 9.86
C SER A 33 8.04 -10.12 9.15
N GLU A 34 8.14 -9.09 8.30
CA GLU A 34 6.98 -8.55 7.59
C GLU A 34 6.46 -9.54 6.54
N ALA A 35 7.34 -10.23 5.81
CA ALA A 35 6.90 -11.28 4.89
C ALA A 35 6.14 -12.40 5.60
N ASP A 36 6.59 -12.80 6.79
CA ASP A 36 5.90 -13.79 7.62
C ASP A 36 4.54 -13.27 8.09
N GLN A 37 4.47 -12.03 8.57
CA GLN A 37 3.22 -11.40 9.02
C GLN A 37 2.20 -11.27 7.89
N LEU A 38 2.61 -10.85 6.69
CA LEU A 38 1.71 -10.76 5.53
C LEU A 38 1.11 -12.13 5.18
N VAL A 39 1.92 -13.18 5.20
CA VAL A 39 1.45 -14.55 4.93
C VAL A 39 0.55 -15.08 6.05
N GLN A 40 0.85 -14.76 7.31
CA GLN A 40 0.02 -15.16 8.46
C GLN A 40 -1.34 -14.44 8.47
N ASN A 41 -1.35 -13.13 8.23
CA ASN A 41 -2.55 -12.30 8.32
C ASN A 41 -3.45 -12.43 7.10
N PHE A 42 -2.86 -12.53 5.91
CA PHE A 42 -3.61 -12.48 4.66
C PHE A 42 -3.58 -13.77 3.87
N GLY A 43 -2.85 -14.80 4.30
CA GLY A 43 -2.79 -16.12 3.68
C GLY A 43 -1.59 -16.35 2.78
N GLY A 44 -1.35 -17.62 2.45
CA GLY A 44 -0.22 -18.05 1.62
C GLY A 44 -0.25 -17.51 0.18
N VAL A 45 0.95 -17.37 -0.40
CA VAL A 45 1.14 -16.94 -1.79
C VAL A 45 2.14 -17.82 -2.52
N ILE A 46 2.11 -17.80 -3.85
CA ILE A 46 3.12 -18.49 -4.67
C ILE A 46 4.48 -17.83 -4.43
N THR A 47 5.41 -18.62 -3.89
CA THR A 47 6.78 -18.18 -3.65
C THR A 47 7.52 -18.04 -4.98
N ARG A 48 8.04 -16.84 -5.25
CA ARG A 48 9.00 -16.58 -6.34
C ARG A 48 9.96 -15.44 -5.91
N PRO A 49 11.18 -15.39 -6.47
CA PRO A 49 12.16 -14.39 -6.08
C PRO A 49 11.64 -12.96 -6.26
N TYR A 50 12.12 -12.06 -5.40
CA TYR A 50 11.91 -10.62 -5.49
C TYR A 50 13.12 -9.86 -4.98
N SER A 51 13.17 -8.56 -5.22
CA SER A 51 14.31 -7.73 -4.85
C SER A 51 13.89 -6.40 -4.23
N ILE A 52 14.69 -5.92 -3.28
CA ILE A 52 14.54 -4.61 -2.68
C ILE A 52 15.81 -3.81 -2.96
N TYR A 53 15.67 -2.65 -3.59
CA TYR A 53 16.76 -1.75 -3.94
C TYR A 53 16.67 -0.47 -3.12
N ILE A 54 17.67 -0.17 -2.31
CA ILE A 54 17.83 1.13 -1.66
C ILE A 54 18.86 1.92 -2.45
N THR A 55 18.39 2.89 -3.22
CA THR A 55 19.18 3.60 -4.23
C THR A 55 20.06 4.70 -3.64
N SER A 56 21.23 4.90 -4.21
CA SER A 56 22.25 5.83 -3.69
C SER A 56 22.04 7.29 -4.12
N ASN A 57 21.32 7.51 -5.22
CA ASN A 57 21.00 8.83 -5.78
C ASN A 57 19.78 8.74 -6.71
N MET A 58 19.29 9.89 -7.20
CA MET A 58 18.12 9.92 -8.08
C MET A 58 18.37 9.26 -9.45
N ASN A 59 19.59 9.27 -9.99
CA ASN A 59 19.87 8.61 -11.26
C ASN A 59 19.74 7.09 -11.13
N ASP A 60 20.34 6.52 -10.08
CA ASP A 60 20.20 5.11 -9.70
C ASP A 60 18.72 4.73 -9.49
N PHE A 61 17.95 5.59 -8.80
CA PHE A 61 16.50 5.40 -8.64
C PHE A 61 15.74 5.33 -9.97
N TYR A 62 16.00 6.25 -10.90
CA TYR A 62 15.33 6.24 -12.21
C TYR A 62 15.78 5.05 -13.07
N GLU A 63 17.06 4.73 -13.07
CA GLU A 63 17.63 3.59 -13.80
C GLU A 63 17.03 2.25 -13.33
N LYS A 64 16.95 2.04 -12.01
CA LYS A 64 16.36 0.83 -11.41
C LYS A 64 14.85 0.77 -11.60
N SER A 65 14.19 1.94 -11.59
CA SER A 65 12.75 2.01 -11.82
C SER A 65 12.40 1.55 -13.24
N LYS A 66 13.12 1.97 -14.29
CA LYS A 66 12.80 1.67 -15.72
C LYS A 66 11.35 1.99 -16.07
N GLY A 67 11.04 3.27 -16.31
CA GLY A 67 9.71 3.75 -16.69
C GLY A 67 9.23 4.93 -15.82
N PRO A 68 8.02 5.43 -16.04
CA PRO A 68 7.50 6.57 -15.29
C PRO A 68 7.43 6.21 -13.81
N VAL A 69 7.87 7.14 -12.97
CA VAL A 69 7.70 7.08 -11.51
C VAL A 69 7.00 8.37 -11.11
N PRO A 70 5.96 8.30 -10.26
CA PRO A 70 5.33 9.52 -9.77
C PRO A 70 6.37 10.39 -9.06
N GLU A 71 6.39 11.69 -9.37
CA GLU A 71 7.38 12.63 -8.83
C GLU A 71 7.32 12.73 -7.30
N TRP A 72 6.15 12.43 -6.71
CA TRP A 72 5.91 12.40 -5.27
C TRP A 72 6.33 11.08 -4.59
N GLY A 73 6.59 10.01 -5.35
CA GLY A 73 6.87 8.68 -4.80
C GLY A 73 8.24 8.61 -4.12
N ILE A 74 8.28 8.14 -2.87
CA ILE A 74 9.53 7.83 -2.16
C ILE A 74 10.09 6.47 -2.60
N ALA A 75 9.19 5.58 -2.99
CA ALA A 75 9.47 4.25 -3.46
C ALA A 75 8.49 3.85 -4.57
N VAL A 76 8.76 2.72 -5.21
CA VAL A 76 7.87 2.11 -6.20
C VAL A 76 8.07 0.60 -6.25
N ALA A 77 6.97 -0.14 -6.15
CA ALA A 77 6.92 -1.56 -6.47
C ALA A 77 6.61 -1.77 -7.95
N LYS A 78 7.32 -2.71 -8.58
CA LYS A 78 7.09 -3.14 -9.96
C LYS A 78 6.95 -4.65 -10.03
N LEU A 79 5.95 -5.09 -10.77
CA LEU A 79 5.68 -6.48 -11.10
C LEU A 79 6.51 -6.89 -12.34
N ASN A 80 6.98 -8.14 -12.39
CA ASN A 80 7.69 -8.76 -13.52
C ASN A 80 9.01 -8.06 -13.96
N PRO A 81 10.15 -8.37 -13.33
CA PRO A 81 10.28 -9.11 -12.06
C PRO A 81 9.83 -8.24 -10.88
N ASP A 82 9.46 -8.91 -9.79
CA ASP A 82 8.97 -8.27 -8.58
C ASP A 82 10.10 -7.52 -7.88
N ARG A 83 9.98 -6.20 -7.83
CA ARG A 83 11.00 -5.35 -7.23
C ARG A 83 10.39 -4.15 -6.53
N ALA A 84 10.90 -3.84 -5.35
CA ALA A 84 10.69 -2.57 -4.68
C ALA A 84 11.95 -1.70 -4.87
N ILE A 85 11.77 -0.46 -5.31
CA ILE A 85 12.87 0.50 -5.47
C ILE A 85 12.59 1.68 -4.55
N LEU A 86 13.50 1.94 -3.61
CA LEU A 86 13.38 2.99 -2.61
C LEU A 86 14.48 4.03 -2.79
N LYS A 87 14.13 5.30 -2.61
CA LYS A 87 15.10 6.37 -2.38
C LYS A 87 15.76 6.16 -1.00
N SER A 88 17.07 6.42 -0.89
CA SER A 88 17.73 6.45 0.42
C SER A 88 17.13 7.50 1.36
N PRO A 89 17.34 7.39 2.69
CA PRO A 89 16.79 8.37 3.63
C PRO A 89 17.25 9.79 3.33
N GLY A 90 18.52 9.95 2.92
CA GLY A 90 19.08 11.25 2.57
C GLY A 90 18.50 11.87 1.30
N ILE A 91 18.16 11.05 0.30
CA ILE A 91 17.52 11.53 -0.94
C ILE A 91 16.04 11.88 -0.69
N ALA A 92 15.34 11.02 0.05
CA ALA A 92 13.93 11.20 0.35
C ALA A 92 13.68 12.23 1.46
N ASN A 93 14.71 12.66 2.18
CA ASN A 93 14.64 13.51 3.36
C ASN A 93 13.69 12.94 4.43
N ILE A 94 13.86 11.64 4.74
CA ILE A 94 13.06 10.91 5.73
C ILE A 94 13.93 10.30 6.83
N SER A 95 13.33 10.02 7.98
CA SER A 95 14.00 9.27 9.05
C SER A 95 14.18 7.80 8.69
N PHE A 96 15.05 7.11 9.43
CA PHE A 96 15.21 5.66 9.29
C PHE A 96 13.92 4.91 9.66
N THR A 97 13.21 5.34 10.72
CA THR A 97 11.88 4.81 11.08
C THR A 97 10.90 4.92 9.92
N ARG A 98 10.84 6.09 9.27
CA ARG A 98 9.97 6.31 8.12
C ARG A 98 10.37 5.45 6.92
N MET A 99 11.66 5.18 6.74
CA MET A 99 12.11 4.23 5.72
C MET A 99 11.61 2.80 6.01
N LYS A 100 11.59 2.35 7.27
CA LYS A 100 11.05 1.03 7.63
C LYS A 100 9.56 0.91 7.30
N GLU A 101 8.77 1.95 7.58
CA GLU A 101 7.35 2.02 7.18
C GLU A 101 7.19 1.88 5.66
N VAL A 102 8.01 2.59 4.88
CA VAL A 102 8.00 2.48 3.41
C VAL A 102 8.41 1.09 2.95
N ILE A 103 9.37 0.41 3.60
CA ILE A 103 9.72 -0.98 3.25
C ILE A 103 8.53 -1.91 3.47
N ILE A 104 7.82 -1.76 4.61
CA ILE A 104 6.61 -2.54 4.90
C ILE A 104 5.54 -2.29 3.83
N HIS A 105 5.33 -1.02 3.45
CA HIS A 105 4.40 -0.64 2.38
C HIS A 105 4.72 -1.33 1.05
N GLU A 106 5.98 -1.27 0.61
CA GLU A 106 6.38 -1.88 -0.65
C GLU A 106 6.32 -3.41 -0.60
N LEU A 107 6.59 -4.03 0.56
CA LEU A 107 6.40 -5.48 0.75
C LEU A 107 4.94 -5.89 0.59
N ASN A 108 3.98 -5.06 1.02
CA ASN A 108 2.56 -5.31 0.78
C ASN A 108 2.24 -5.34 -0.72
N HIS A 109 2.82 -4.44 -1.51
CA HIS A 109 2.67 -4.51 -2.98
C HIS A 109 3.29 -5.78 -3.58
N ILE A 110 4.49 -6.18 -3.13
CA ILE A 110 5.13 -7.42 -3.57
C ILE A 110 4.28 -8.64 -3.22
N TYR A 111 3.64 -8.66 -2.05
CA TYR A 111 2.69 -9.67 -1.66
C TYR A 111 1.47 -9.70 -2.60
N MET A 112 0.84 -8.55 -2.85
CA MET A 112 -0.33 -8.45 -3.73
C MET A 112 -0.04 -8.84 -5.18
N PHE A 113 1.18 -8.64 -5.68
CA PHE A 113 1.62 -9.13 -7.00
C PHE A 113 1.48 -10.65 -7.19
N ARG A 114 1.29 -11.39 -6.09
CA ARG A 114 1.12 -12.85 -6.08
C ARG A 114 -0.34 -13.29 -6.05
N ILE A 115 -1.26 -12.36 -5.86
CA ILE A 115 -2.69 -12.66 -5.85
C ILE A 115 -3.16 -12.80 -7.30
N PRO A 116 -3.86 -13.91 -7.65
CA PRO A 116 -4.46 -14.06 -8.96
C PRO A 116 -5.37 -12.88 -9.30
N ASN A 117 -5.51 -12.56 -10.58
CA ASN A 117 -6.30 -11.42 -11.04
C ASN A 117 -5.88 -10.05 -10.43
N TYR A 118 -4.61 -9.91 -10.01
CA TYR A 118 -4.04 -8.67 -9.47
C TYR A 118 -4.39 -7.38 -10.27
N TYR A 119 -4.54 -7.50 -11.59
CA TYR A 119 -4.85 -6.36 -12.45
C TYR A 119 -6.29 -5.83 -12.31
N SER A 120 -7.26 -6.61 -11.82
CA SER A 120 -8.60 -6.08 -11.53
C SER A 120 -8.71 -5.39 -10.18
N MET A 121 -7.72 -5.58 -9.30
CA MET A 121 -7.67 -4.88 -8.02
C MET A 121 -7.43 -3.38 -8.24
N PRO A 122 -8.29 -2.50 -7.72
CA PRO A 122 -8.17 -1.06 -7.90
C PRO A 122 -7.03 -0.50 -7.05
N SER A 123 -6.50 0.65 -7.46
CA SER A 123 -5.47 1.36 -6.70
C SER A 123 -5.88 1.61 -5.25
N TRP A 124 -7.12 2.02 -4.97
CA TRP A 124 -7.53 2.30 -3.59
C TRP A 124 -7.35 1.10 -2.66
N PHE A 125 -7.62 -0.12 -3.13
CA PHE A 125 -7.46 -1.31 -2.30
C PHE A 125 -5.98 -1.62 -2.11
N LYS A 126 -5.18 -1.50 -3.18
CA LYS A 126 -3.72 -1.72 -3.12
C LYS A 126 -3.04 -0.77 -2.14
N GLU A 127 -3.24 0.53 -2.34
CA GLU A 127 -2.63 1.55 -1.50
C GLU A 127 -3.23 1.53 -0.09
N GLY A 128 -4.53 1.27 0.04
CA GLY A 128 -5.21 1.17 1.34
C GLY A 128 -4.66 0.03 2.20
N MET A 129 -4.50 -1.16 1.62
CA MET A 129 -3.89 -2.31 2.30
C MET A 129 -2.46 -2.02 2.71
N ALA A 130 -1.67 -1.42 1.82
CA ALA A 130 -0.29 -1.05 2.11
C ALA A 130 -0.22 -0.04 3.26
N MET A 131 -1.04 1.03 3.22
CA MET A 131 -1.14 2.05 4.26
C MET A 131 -1.59 1.51 5.62
N ALA A 132 -2.52 0.54 5.63
CA ALA A 132 -3.02 -0.08 6.85
C ALA A 132 -1.93 -0.92 7.53
N VAL A 133 -1.23 -1.75 6.74
CA VAL A 133 -0.17 -2.63 7.27
C VAL A 133 1.06 -1.85 7.70
N SER A 134 1.46 -0.80 6.96
CA SER A 134 2.63 0.02 7.30
C SER A 134 2.38 1.08 8.37
N ASN A 135 1.16 1.12 8.96
CA ASN A 135 0.74 2.11 9.95
C ASN A 135 0.91 3.57 9.48
N GLU A 136 0.70 3.81 8.19
CA GLU A 136 0.89 5.13 7.57
C GLU A 136 -0.34 6.01 7.63
N PHE A 137 -1.49 5.45 8.03
CA PHE A 137 -2.74 6.18 8.13
C PHE A 137 -2.82 7.07 9.38
N SER A 138 -2.01 8.13 9.38
CA SER A 138 -1.90 9.09 10.47
C SER A 138 -3.10 10.02 10.64
N LEU A 139 -3.16 10.70 11.80
CA LEU A 139 -4.10 11.78 12.08
C LEU A 139 -4.10 12.89 11.01
N LEU A 140 -2.95 13.16 10.37
CA LEU A 140 -2.88 14.15 9.29
C LEU A 140 -3.68 13.75 8.06
N HIS A 141 -3.84 12.45 7.78
CA HIS A 141 -4.73 11.96 6.74
C HIS A 141 -6.18 12.13 7.15
N LYS A 142 -6.54 11.76 8.39
CA LYS A 142 -7.90 11.91 8.93
C LYS A 142 -8.36 13.38 8.91
N ILE A 143 -7.48 14.32 9.26
CA ILE A 143 -7.74 15.78 9.13
C ILE A 143 -7.94 16.20 7.67
N GLU A 144 -7.16 15.64 6.73
CA GLU A 144 -7.28 15.99 5.31
C GLU A 144 -8.61 15.49 4.72
N ILE A 145 -9.01 14.25 5.03
CA ILE A 145 -10.32 13.68 4.70
C ILE A 145 -11.43 14.55 5.26
N SER A 146 -11.32 14.93 6.54
CA SER A 146 -12.30 15.79 7.22
C SER A 146 -12.51 17.13 6.49
N LYS A 147 -11.41 17.77 6.05
CA LYS A 147 -11.48 19.00 5.26
C LYS A 147 -12.10 18.78 3.89
N ALA A 148 -11.72 17.69 3.21
CA ALA A 148 -12.25 17.34 1.90
C ALA A 148 -13.76 17.07 1.97
N TYR A 149 -14.24 16.36 3.00
CA TYR A 149 -15.65 16.11 3.26
C TYR A 149 -16.43 17.43 3.37
N TRP A 150 -15.97 18.34 4.24
CA TRP A 150 -16.62 19.65 4.42
C TRP A 150 -16.65 20.49 3.14
N GLN A 151 -15.60 20.40 2.33
CA GLN A 151 -15.49 21.11 1.05
C GLN A 151 -16.22 20.39 -0.10
N LYS A 152 -16.84 19.22 0.13
CA LYS A 152 -17.43 18.36 -0.91
C LYS A 152 -16.41 17.97 -2.00
N GLN A 153 -15.19 17.67 -1.58
CA GLN A 153 -14.05 17.33 -2.43
C GLN A 153 -13.53 15.90 -2.22
N THR A 154 -14.26 15.07 -1.47
CA THR A 154 -13.94 13.65 -1.32
C THR A 154 -13.88 12.96 -2.69
N ILE A 155 -13.07 11.90 -2.80
CA ILE A 155 -12.86 11.18 -4.04
C ILE A 155 -13.64 9.86 -3.98
N PRO A 156 -14.66 9.65 -4.84
CA PRO A 156 -15.36 8.38 -4.89
C PRO A 156 -14.42 7.24 -5.33
N LEU A 157 -14.64 6.01 -4.86
CA LEU A 157 -13.76 4.86 -5.10
C LEU A 157 -13.58 4.57 -6.60
N GLN A 158 -14.61 4.83 -7.41
CA GLN A 158 -14.51 4.74 -8.87
C GLN A 158 -13.39 5.61 -9.45
N ARG A 159 -13.15 6.78 -8.85
CA ARG A 159 -12.05 7.69 -9.23
C ARG A 159 -10.72 7.34 -8.56
N LEU A 160 -10.71 6.42 -7.60
CA LEU A 160 -9.52 5.85 -6.98
C LEU A 160 -9.14 4.48 -7.57
N GLN A 161 -9.72 4.08 -8.71
CA GLN A 161 -9.27 2.90 -9.45
C GLN A 161 -7.83 3.03 -9.93
N THR A 162 -7.36 4.25 -10.19
CA THR A 162 -5.99 4.52 -10.65
C THR A 162 -5.39 5.73 -9.91
N MET A 163 -4.28 5.56 -9.18
CA MET A 163 -3.63 6.69 -8.48
C MET A 163 -2.98 7.71 -9.42
N GLY A 164 -2.45 7.25 -10.55
CA GLY A 164 -1.65 8.07 -11.47
C GLY A 164 -2.38 9.23 -12.15
N THR A 165 -3.71 9.29 -12.03
CA THR A 165 -4.54 10.37 -12.61
C THR A 165 -4.70 11.57 -11.68
N HIS A 166 -4.25 11.48 -10.42
CA HIS A 166 -4.43 12.54 -9.43
C HIS A 166 -3.26 13.51 -9.40
N THR A 167 -3.57 14.79 -9.19
CA THR A 167 -2.54 15.83 -9.02
C THR A 167 -1.79 15.64 -7.70
N LYS A 168 -0.57 16.20 -7.59
CA LYS A 168 0.21 16.19 -6.34
C LYS A 168 -0.60 16.68 -5.13
N GLY A 169 -1.48 17.66 -5.32
CA GLY A 169 -2.32 18.19 -4.23
C GLY A 169 -3.39 17.20 -3.75
N LYS A 170 -3.88 16.31 -4.61
CA LYS A 170 -4.92 15.32 -4.28
C LYS A 170 -4.37 13.96 -3.89
N ILE A 171 -3.10 13.68 -4.17
CA ILE A 171 -2.55 12.35 -3.91
C ILE A 171 -2.59 11.97 -2.42
N LYS A 172 -2.30 12.94 -1.53
CA LYS A 172 -2.37 12.69 -0.08
C LYS A 172 -3.78 12.36 0.38
N LEU A 173 -4.79 13.05 -0.15
CA LEU A 173 -6.19 12.74 0.11
C LEU A 173 -6.54 11.35 -0.44
N ALA A 174 -6.12 11.03 -1.67
CA ALA A 174 -6.35 9.72 -2.28
C ALA A 174 -5.76 8.57 -1.45
N TYR A 175 -4.55 8.73 -0.91
CA TYR A 175 -3.95 7.76 0.03
C TYR A 175 -4.75 7.64 1.33
N GLY A 176 -5.16 8.78 1.90
CA GLY A 176 -5.99 8.81 3.10
C GLY A 176 -7.33 8.11 2.91
N GLU A 177 -8.05 8.43 1.83
CA GLU A 177 -9.35 7.83 1.51
C GLU A 177 -9.22 6.34 1.15
N SER A 178 -8.11 5.93 0.54
CA SER A 178 -7.81 4.52 0.28
C SER A 178 -7.66 3.73 1.58
N ALA A 179 -6.93 4.27 2.57
CA ALA A 179 -6.81 3.66 3.89
C ALA A 179 -8.15 3.67 4.66
N ALA A 180 -8.89 4.78 4.60
CA ALA A 180 -10.22 4.88 5.18
C ALA A 180 -11.22 3.89 4.57
N ALA A 181 -11.08 3.55 3.28
CA ALA A 181 -11.92 2.55 2.63
C ALA A 181 -11.65 1.13 3.18
N ILE A 182 -10.42 0.82 3.57
CA ILE A 182 -10.12 -0.43 4.28
C ILE A 182 -10.74 -0.42 5.68
N GLU A 183 -10.59 0.68 6.44
CA GLU A 183 -11.26 0.80 7.75
C GLU A 183 -12.79 0.67 7.60
N ALA A 184 -13.39 1.25 6.56
CA ALA A 184 -14.83 1.15 6.28
C ALA A 184 -15.28 -0.29 5.95
N LEU A 185 -14.50 -1.04 5.16
CA LEU A 185 -14.76 -2.46 4.91
C LEU A 185 -14.79 -3.25 6.22
N GLN A 186 -13.79 -3.02 7.08
CA GLN A 186 -13.66 -3.71 8.35
C GLN A 186 -14.80 -3.34 9.31
N TYR A 187 -15.17 -2.05 9.33
CA TYR A 187 -16.23 -1.53 10.17
C TYR A 187 -17.61 -2.14 9.85
N TYR A 188 -18.00 -2.18 8.58
CA TYR A 188 -19.34 -2.67 8.19
C TYR A 188 -19.43 -4.18 8.04
N TYR A 189 -18.36 -4.85 7.58
CA TYR A 189 -18.41 -6.27 7.19
C TYR A 189 -17.50 -7.17 8.04
N GLY A 190 -16.72 -6.60 8.97
CA GLY A 190 -15.88 -7.32 9.91
C GLY A 190 -14.39 -7.23 9.59
N GLU A 191 -13.55 -7.31 10.63
CA GLU A 191 -12.09 -7.12 10.57
C GLU A 191 -11.38 -7.99 9.52
N ASP A 192 -11.84 -9.23 9.33
CA ASP A 192 -11.24 -10.19 8.39
C ASP A 192 -11.71 -10.00 6.92
N THR A 193 -12.55 -8.99 6.64
CA THR A 193 -13.08 -8.74 5.30
C THR A 193 -12.00 -8.60 4.22
N PRO A 194 -10.89 -7.86 4.43
CA PRO A 194 -9.83 -7.79 3.43
C PRO A 194 -9.18 -9.15 3.14
N LEU A 195 -9.00 -10.00 4.16
CA LEU A 195 -8.50 -11.37 3.99
C LEU A 195 -9.48 -12.19 3.13
N HIS A 196 -10.78 -12.16 3.45
CA HIS A 196 -11.79 -12.91 2.71
C HIS A 196 -11.91 -12.45 1.24
N ILE A 197 -11.74 -11.16 0.95
CA ILE A 197 -11.66 -10.64 -0.43
C ILE A 197 -10.45 -11.25 -1.15
N LEU A 198 -9.27 -11.25 -0.52
CA LEU A 198 -8.07 -11.84 -1.08
C LEU A 198 -8.22 -13.36 -1.31
N ASP A 199 -8.86 -14.09 -0.39
CA ASP A 199 -9.17 -15.52 -0.56
C ASP A 199 -10.13 -15.77 -1.71
N ALA A 200 -11.16 -14.95 -1.87
CA ALA A 200 -12.07 -15.00 -3.01
C ALA A 200 -11.30 -14.79 -4.34
N MET A 201 -10.34 -13.85 -4.38
CA MET A 201 -9.47 -13.66 -5.54
C MET A 201 -8.51 -14.83 -5.77
N ARG A 202 -7.93 -15.43 -4.72
CA ARG A 202 -7.12 -16.66 -4.83
C ARG A 202 -7.90 -17.81 -5.48
N ASN A 203 -9.20 -17.87 -5.24
CA ASN A 203 -10.11 -18.83 -5.86
C ASN A 203 -10.57 -18.44 -7.28
N GLY A 204 -9.91 -17.46 -7.90
CA GLY A 204 -10.08 -17.11 -9.32
C GLY A 204 -11.10 -16.01 -9.61
N LYS A 205 -11.69 -15.38 -8.59
CA LYS A 205 -12.60 -14.25 -8.82
C LYS A 205 -11.83 -12.97 -9.19
N GLU A 206 -12.45 -12.15 -10.03
CA GLU A 206 -12.03 -10.75 -10.23
C GLU A 206 -12.38 -9.91 -9.00
N PHE A 207 -11.67 -8.80 -8.76
CA PHE A 207 -11.78 -8.03 -7.52
C PHE A 207 -13.23 -7.63 -7.16
N ILE A 208 -13.99 -7.06 -8.10
CA ILE A 208 -15.38 -6.63 -7.83
C ILE A 208 -16.23 -7.83 -7.41
N ALA A 209 -16.16 -8.94 -8.14
CA ALA A 209 -16.90 -10.16 -7.81
C ALA A 209 -16.43 -10.77 -6.47
N ALA A 210 -15.15 -10.62 -6.11
CA ALA A 210 -14.62 -11.04 -4.82
C ALA A 210 -15.22 -10.21 -3.68
N VAL A 211 -15.24 -8.89 -3.81
CA VAL A 211 -15.88 -7.97 -2.85
C VAL A 211 -17.35 -8.31 -2.67
N GLU A 212 -18.13 -8.32 -3.76
CA GLU A 212 -19.58 -8.55 -3.71
C GLU A 212 -19.93 -9.90 -3.06
N SER A 213 -19.15 -10.94 -3.37
CA SER A 213 -19.36 -12.24 -2.75
C SER A 213 -18.93 -12.34 -1.29
N THR A 214 -18.07 -11.42 -0.83
CA THR A 214 -17.59 -11.37 0.56
C THR A 214 -18.56 -10.57 1.43
N ILE A 215 -19.01 -9.41 0.94
CA ILE A 215 -19.89 -8.51 1.68
C ILE A 215 -21.38 -8.84 1.50
N ASN A 216 -21.72 -9.70 0.52
CA ASN A 216 -23.09 -10.08 0.16
C ASN A 216 -23.98 -8.88 -0.24
N GLU A 217 -23.37 -7.89 -0.88
CA GLU A 217 -23.99 -6.67 -1.41
C GLU A 217 -23.35 -6.31 -2.75
N GLU A 218 -24.01 -5.47 -3.55
CA GLU A 218 -23.41 -4.95 -4.77
C GLU A 218 -22.28 -3.95 -4.45
N TYR A 219 -21.26 -3.85 -5.31
CA TYR A 219 -20.12 -2.96 -5.07
C TYR A 219 -20.51 -1.49 -4.90
N ILE A 220 -21.64 -1.07 -5.50
CA ILE A 220 -22.19 0.28 -5.34
C ILE A 220 -22.69 0.56 -3.92
N GLU A 221 -23.20 -0.44 -3.21
CA GLU A 221 -23.63 -0.29 -1.82
C GLU A 221 -22.42 -0.03 -0.93
N PHE A 222 -21.29 -0.68 -1.20
CA PHE A 222 -20.05 -0.36 -0.50
C PHE A 222 -19.56 1.07 -0.76
N GLN A 223 -19.72 1.61 -1.97
CA GLN A 223 -19.40 3.03 -2.23
C GLN A 223 -20.25 3.96 -1.35
N ILE A 224 -21.54 3.67 -1.18
CA ILE A 224 -22.44 4.45 -0.33
C ILE A 224 -22.02 4.33 1.13
N ASN A 225 -21.79 3.10 1.62
CA ASN A 225 -21.33 2.85 2.97
C ASN A 225 -19.99 3.54 3.26
N PHE A 226 -19.05 3.54 2.30
CA PHE A 226 -17.81 4.30 2.43
C PHE A 226 -18.04 5.80 2.61
N GLU A 227 -18.94 6.42 1.83
CA GLU A 227 -19.26 7.84 1.97
C GLU A 227 -19.89 8.16 3.34
N ILE A 228 -20.78 7.28 3.83
CA ILE A 228 -21.36 7.39 5.17
C ILE A 228 -20.28 7.25 6.24
N TYR A 229 -19.37 6.28 6.10
CA TYR A 229 -18.26 6.09 7.04
C TYR A 229 -17.39 7.35 7.16
N LEU A 230 -17.09 8.00 6.02
CA LEU A 230 -16.32 9.24 6.04
C LEU A 230 -17.03 10.34 6.83
N GLU A 231 -18.34 10.45 6.66
CA GLU A 231 -19.18 11.39 7.42
C GLU A 231 -19.20 11.06 8.92
N GLU A 232 -19.43 9.80 9.29
CA GLU A 232 -19.60 9.43 10.70
C GLU A 232 -18.28 9.48 11.49
N ASN A 233 -17.16 9.17 10.85
CA ASN A 233 -15.87 8.94 11.55
C ASN A 233 -14.86 10.07 11.37
N TYR A 234 -14.98 10.89 10.31
CA TYR A 234 -14.02 11.98 10.06
C TYR A 234 -14.67 13.35 10.00
N ASN A 235 -15.98 13.48 10.17
CA ASN A 235 -16.58 14.80 10.31
C ASN A 235 -16.02 15.49 11.58
N TRP A 236 -15.75 16.79 11.48
CA TRP A 236 -15.18 17.62 12.56
C TRP A 236 -13.75 17.28 13.05
N VAL A 237 -13.10 16.21 12.58
CA VAL A 237 -11.71 15.87 12.95
C VAL A 237 -10.72 17.01 12.63
N PHE A 238 -11.01 17.85 11.64
CA PHE A 238 -10.21 19.04 11.36
C PHE A 238 -10.10 20.03 12.54
N LEU A 239 -11.03 20.01 13.50
CA LEU A 239 -10.99 20.83 14.71
C LEU A 239 -9.87 20.43 15.67
N LEU A 240 -9.29 19.23 15.54
CA LEU A 240 -8.11 18.83 16.29
C LEU A 240 -6.84 19.60 15.89
N ARG A 241 -6.89 20.38 14.80
CA ARG A 241 -5.80 21.25 14.35
C ARG A 241 -5.94 22.70 14.83
N SER A 242 -7.03 23.06 15.51
CA SER A 242 -7.32 24.44 15.96
C SER A 242 -6.79 24.78 17.37
N THR A 243 -5.69 24.16 17.79
CA THR A 243 -4.93 24.54 19.00
C THR A 243 -3.48 24.84 18.65
#